data_AF-A0A6M0H3E1-F1
#
_entry.id   AF-A0A6M0H3E1-F1
#
_cell.length_a   1.000
_cell.length_b   1.000
_cell.length_c   1.000
_cell.angle_alpha   90.00
_cell.angle_beta   90.00
_cell.angle_gamma   90.00
#
_symmetry.space_group_name_H-M   'P 1'
#
loop_
_entity.id
_entity.type
_entity.pdbx_description
1 polymer ?
#
loop_
_entity_poly.entity_id
_entity_poly.type
_entity_poly.pdbx_seq_one_letter_code
_entity_poly.pdbx_strand_id
1 'polypeptide(L)' 'MQARKLMKDKELANHLNYNNTNKPFEYYESKYMKKGYDGDTLYQKIIDASTRSNKQVNKQLGLS' A
#
# COMPACT_ATOMS: atom_id res chain seq x y z
N MET A 1 -3.18 -10.79 24.83
CA MET A 1 -3.33 -9.34 25.09
C MET A 1 -2.44 -8.43 24.20
N GLN A 2 -1.58 -8.95 23.31
CA GLN A 2 -0.67 -8.12 22.51
C GLN A 2 -1.35 -7.28 21.41
N ALA A 3 -2.35 -7.82 20.70
CA ALA A 3 -3.03 -7.12 19.60
C ALA A 3 -3.70 -5.80 20.03
N ARG A 4 -4.33 -5.77 21.22
CA ARG A 4 -4.95 -4.55 21.77
C ARG A 4 -3.93 -3.45 22.09
N LYS A 5 -2.71 -3.82 22.50
CA LYS A 5 -1.63 -2.86 22.75
C LYS A 5 -1.08 -2.28 21.45
N LEU A 6 -1.02 -3.09 20.39
CA LEU A 6 -0.58 -2.67 19.05
C LEU A 6 -1.61 -1.78 18.34
N MET A 7 -2.91 -2.01 18.56
CA MET A 7 -4.01 -1.18 18.04
C MET A 7 -4.42 -0.04 18.98
N LYS A 8 -3.53 0.37 19.89
CA LYS A 8 -3.86 1.40 20.89
C LYS A 8 -4.11 2.76 20.23
N ASP A 9 -3.40 3.07 19.15
CA ASP A 9 -3.54 4.33 18.42
C ASP A 9 -4.63 4.24 17.34
N LYS A 10 -5.88 4.30 17.80
CA LYS A 10 -7.07 4.23 16.92
C LYS A 10 -7.22 5.48 16.06
N GLU A 11 -6.76 6.63 16.54
CA GLU A 11 -6.92 7.91 15.85
C GLU A 11 -6.03 7.94 14.61
N LEU A 12 -4.76 7.56 14.75
CA LEU A 12 -3.85 7.39 13.62
C LEU A 12 -4.35 6.32 12.64
N ALA A 13 -4.85 5.19 13.14
CA ALA A 13 -5.39 4.13 12.28
C ALA A 13 -6.56 4.63 11.41
N ASN A 14 -7.49 5.38 12.00
CA ASN A 14 -8.59 6.00 11.26
C ASN A 14 -8.07 7.02 10.24
N HIS A 15 -7.15 7.88 10.65
CA HIS A 15 -6.54 8.87 9.74
C HIS A 15 -5.90 8.20 8.52
N LEU A 16 -5.11 7.14 8.72
CA LEU A 16 -4.50 6.39 7.63
C LEU A 16 -5.55 5.74 6.73
N ASN A 17 -6.61 5.16 7.31
CA ASN A 17 -7.68 4.53 6.54
C ASN A 17 -8.42 5.52 5.62
N TYR A 18 -8.66 6.76 6.07
CA TYR A 18 -9.32 7.79 5.27
C TYR A 18 -8.40 8.45 4.24
N ASN A 19 -7.13 8.70 4.59
CA ASN A 19 -6.23 9.51 3.78
C ASN A 19 -5.28 8.69 2.89
N ASN A 20 -5.12 7.39 3.16
CA ASN A 20 -4.21 6.50 2.44
C ASN A 20 -4.95 5.30 1.85
N THR A 21 -6.11 5.57 1.23
CA THR A 21 -6.90 4.55 0.54
C THR A 21 -6.17 4.03 -0.69
N ASN A 22 -6.39 2.75 -0.99
CA ASN A 22 -5.92 2.15 -2.22
C ASN A 22 -6.56 2.84 -3.43
N LYS A 23 -5.78 3.00 -4.50
CA LYS A 23 -6.32 3.46 -5.78
C LYS A 23 -7.14 2.33 -6.44
N PRO A 24 -7.99 2.66 -7.43
CA PRO A 24 -8.64 1.64 -8.26
C PRO A 24 -7.62 0.72 -8.92
N PHE A 25 -8.02 -0.51 -9.27
CA PHE A 25 -7.11 -1.50 -9.85
C PHE A 25 -6.48 -1.03 -11.17
N GLU A 26 -7.28 -0.36 -11.99
CA GLU A 26 -6.95 0.18 -13.32
C GLU A 26 -5.83 1.23 -13.24
N TYR A 27 -5.70 1.92 -12.09
CA TYR A 27 -4.58 2.82 -11.84
C TYR A 27 -3.25 2.07 -11.83
N TYR A 28 -3.22 0.87 -11.23
CA TYR A 28 -2.01 0.05 -11.15
C TYR A 28 -1.69 -0.61 -12.49
N GLU A 29 -2.69 -1.08 -13.23
CA GLU A 29 -2.52 -1.55 -14.61
C GLU A 29 -1.88 -0.45 -15.46
N SER A 30 -2.51 0.74 -15.50
CA SER A 30 -1.99 1.90 -16.25
C SER A 30 -0.57 2.29 -15.83
N LYS A 31 -0.27 2.27 -14.53
CA LYS A 31 1.03 2.63 -13.98
C LYS A 31 2.13 1.68 -14.44
N TYR A 32 1.88 0.37 -14.46
CA TYR A 32 2.90 -0.62 -14.84
C TYR A 32 2.95 -0.86 -16.35
N MET A 33 1.85 -0.70 -17.08
CA MET A 33 1.85 -0.63 -18.55
C MET A 33 2.73 0.53 -19.04
N LYS A 34 2.62 1.72 -18.42
CA LYS A 34 3.51 2.87 -18.72
C LYS A 34 4.99 2.61 -18.43
N LYS A 35 5.32 1.56 -17.66
CA LYS A 35 6.69 1.12 -17.37
C LYS A 35 7.16 -0.01 -18.29
N GLY A 36 6.36 -0.40 -19.28
CA GLY A 36 6.68 -1.44 -20.25
C GLY A 36 6.37 -2.87 -19.80
N TYR A 37 5.56 -3.06 -18.76
CA TYR A 37 5.06 -4.39 -18.39
C TYR A 37 3.74 -4.68 -19.11
N ASP A 38 3.57 -5.91 -19.57
CA ASP A 38 2.37 -6.39 -20.24
C ASP A 38 2.06 -7.86 -19.88
N GLY A 39 0.88 -8.33 -20.30
CA GLY A 39 0.42 -9.71 -20.09
C GLY A 39 0.58 -10.17 -18.64
N ASP A 40 1.12 -11.37 -18.45
CA ASP A 40 1.31 -11.95 -17.11
C ASP A 40 2.32 -11.18 -16.27
N THR A 41 3.35 -10.59 -16.90
CA THR A 41 4.40 -9.85 -16.18
C THR A 41 3.86 -8.58 -15.51
N LEU A 42 2.83 -7.97 -16.12
CA LEU A 42 2.09 -6.84 -15.53
C LEU A 42 1.45 -7.23 -14.20
N TYR A 43 0.68 -8.31 -14.19
CA TYR A 43 -0.05 -8.76 -13.01
C TYR A 43 0.88 -9.31 -11.93
N GLN A 44 1.94 -10.03 -12.31
CA GLN A 44 3.00 -10.43 -11.38
C GLN A 44 3.61 -9.21 -10.70
N LYS A 45 3.87 -8.13 -11.46
CA LYS A 45 4.43 -6.90 -10.89
C LYS A 45 3.48 -6.19 -9.93
N ILE A 46 2.19 -6.21 -10.20
CA ILE A 46 1.16 -5.66 -9.31
C ILE A 46 1.12 -6.45 -7.99
N ILE A 47 1.12 -7.78 -8.05
CA ILE A 47 1.14 -8.67 -6.88
C ILE A 47 2.41 -8.44 -6.05
N ASP A 48 3.58 -8.41 -6.69
CA ASP A 48 4.85 -8.16 -6.01
C ASP A 48 4.89 -6.82 -5.29
N ALA A 49 4.15 -5.82 -5.79
CA ALA A 49 4.09 -4.49 -5.21
C ALA A 49 3.02 -4.37 -4.11
N SER A 50 1.92 -5.11 -4.20
CA SER A 50 0.82 -5.07 -3.23
C SER A 50 1.18 -5.72 -1.90
N THR A 51 2.19 -6.59 -1.87
CA THR A 51 2.74 -7.22 -0.65
C THR A 51 3.68 -6.31 0.14
N ARG A 52 4.01 -5.12 -0.37
CA ARG A 52 4.95 -4.19 0.25
C ARG A 52 4.22 -3.09 1.01
N SER A 53 4.75 -2.70 2.16
CA SER A 53 4.25 -1.54 2.90
C SER A 53 4.44 -0.24 2.11
N ASN A 54 3.57 0.74 2.37
CA ASN A 54 3.70 2.06 1.77
C ASN A 54 4.92 2.79 2.35
N LYS A 55 5.99 2.90 1.56
CA LYS A 55 7.25 3.54 1.96
C LYS A 55 7.10 4.99 2.44
N GLN A 56 6.15 5.75 1.88
CA GLN A 56 5.94 7.14 2.29
C GLN A 56 5.31 7.21 3.69
N VAL A 57 4.28 6.38 3.94
CA VAL A 57 3.64 6.26 5.26
C VAL A 57 4.65 5.76 6.29
N ASN A 58 5.40 4.72 5.96
CA ASN A 58 6.48 4.19 6.80
C ASN A 58 7.48 5.29 7.21
N LYS A 59 7.94 6.11 6.26
CA LYS A 59 8.82 7.26 6.54
C LYS A 59 8.16 8.29 7.46
N GLN A 60 6.89 8.62 7.25
CA GLN A 60 6.15 9.56 8.10
C GLN A 60 6.02 9.06 9.54
N LEU A 61 5.93 7.75 9.74
CA LEU A 61 5.80 7.11 11.04
C LEU A 61 7.15 6.77 11.70
N GLY A 62 8.28 7.07 11.05
CA GLY A 62 9.62 6.72 11.56
C GLY A 62 9.93 5.21 11.51
N LEU A 63 9.19 4.46 10.70
CA LEU A 63 9.35 3.01 10.48
C LEU A 63 10.16 2.82 9.20
N SER A 64 11.50 2.75 9.30
CA SER A 64 12.39 2.58 8.13
C SER A 64 12.14 1.26 7.41
#